data_AF-A0A7L5Z408-F1
#
_entry.id   AF-A0A7L5Z408-F1
#
_cell.length_a   1.000
_cell.length_b   1.000
_cell.length_c   1.000
_cell.angle_alpha   90.00
_cell.angle_beta   90.00
_cell.angle_gamma   90.00
#
_symmetry.space_group_name_H-M   'P 1'
#
loop_
_entity.id
_entity.type
_entity.pdbx_description
1 polymer ?
#
loop_
_entity_poly.entity_id
_entity_poly.type
_entity_poly.pdbx_seq_one_letter_code
_entity_poly.pdbx_strand_id
1 'polypeptide(L)'
;MAGRPGQAVLAALAGTVTFVGKIAGKPVVVVSHGSRRTTYEPVLAVVTKGRMVDRGQQIGTLTTFQGHCLPRVCLHWGLIEGEQTYLDPMTLLGCGRRPVRLLPVNGLYSPAGSAHWPTACGERRRPVGWMVADPVNSSGS
;
A
#
# COMPACT_ATOMS: atom_id res chain seq x y z
N MET A 1 1.64 3.66 -6.04
CA MET A 1 2.77 3.17 -5.21
C MET A 1 3.62 2.24 -6.05
N ALA A 2 4.95 2.38 -6.03
CA ALA A 2 5.84 1.49 -6.78
C ALA A 2 5.84 0.07 -6.18
N GLY A 3 5.99 -0.94 -7.04
CA GLY A 3 6.07 -2.36 -6.65
C GLY A 3 6.77 -3.19 -7.72
N ARG A 4 6.68 -4.51 -7.59
CA ARG A 4 7.26 -5.48 -8.52
C ARG A 4 6.17 -6.43 -9.05
N PRO A 5 6.29 -6.96 -10.28
CA PRO A 5 5.43 -8.04 -10.73
C PRO A 5 5.46 -9.22 -9.76
N GLY A 6 4.31 -9.85 -9.51
CA GLY A 6 4.16 -10.96 -8.58
C GLY A 6 4.16 -10.58 -7.09
N GLN A 7 4.46 -9.32 -6.74
CA GLN A 7 4.46 -8.88 -5.34
C GLN A 7 3.07 -9.06 -4.71
N ALA A 8 3.03 -9.63 -3.50
CA ALA A 8 1.79 -9.82 -2.76
C ALA A 8 1.09 -8.48 -2.49
N VAL A 9 -0.21 -8.45 -2.74
CA VAL A 9 -1.08 -7.32 -2.39
C VAL A 9 -1.97 -7.76 -1.24
N LEU A 10 -1.98 -6.93 -0.18
CA LEU A 10 -2.68 -7.21 1.07
C LEU A 10 -3.88 -6.29 1.22
N ALA A 11 -4.95 -6.78 1.86
CA ALA A 11 -6.09 -5.97 2.23
C ALA A 11 -5.66 -4.90 3.26
N ALA A 12 -5.91 -3.63 2.96
CA ALA A 12 -5.54 -2.53 3.85
C ALA A 12 -6.38 -2.47 5.14
N LEU A 13 -7.62 -2.94 5.07
CA LEU A 13 -8.57 -3.06 6.18
C LEU A 13 -9.32 -4.39 6.07
N ALA A 14 -9.85 -4.88 7.18
CA ALA A 14 -10.73 -6.05 7.18
C ALA A 14 -12.07 -5.71 6.52
N GLY A 15 -12.69 -6.66 5.84
CA GLY A 15 -13.95 -6.41 5.14
C GLY A 15 -14.37 -7.53 4.20
N THR A 16 -15.28 -7.21 3.28
CA THR A 16 -15.83 -8.18 2.32
C THR A 16 -15.42 -7.80 0.91
N VAL A 17 -14.89 -8.76 0.15
CA VAL A 17 -14.56 -8.57 -1.27
C VAL A 17 -15.85 -8.38 -2.06
N THR A 18 -16.08 -7.18 -2.60
CA THR A 18 -17.32 -6.86 -3.35
C THR A 18 -17.14 -6.93 -4.86
N PHE A 19 -15.90 -6.89 -5.35
CA PHE A 19 -15.58 -7.05 -6.77
C PHE A 19 -14.25 -7.77 -6.97
N VAL A 20 -14.26 -8.71 -7.91
CA VAL A 20 -13.08 -9.33 -8.52
C VAL A 20 -13.38 -9.43 -10.00
N GLY A 21 -12.55 -8.83 -10.84
CA GLY A 21 -12.80 -8.82 -12.28
C GLY A 21 -11.88 -7.87 -13.01
N LYS A 22 -12.26 -7.52 -14.24
CA LYS A 22 -11.52 -6.57 -15.07
C LYS A 22 -12.35 -5.31 -15.33
N ILE A 23 -11.72 -4.14 -15.24
CA ILE A 23 -12.28 -2.85 -15.68
C ILE A 23 -11.36 -2.32 -16.78
N ALA A 24 -11.91 -2.09 -17.98
CA ALA A 24 -11.12 -1.76 -19.17
C ALA A 24 -9.93 -2.73 -19.39
N GLY A 25 -10.17 -4.03 -19.15
CA GLY A 25 -9.15 -5.09 -19.24
C GLY A 25 -8.15 -5.16 -18.09
N LYS A 26 -8.08 -4.14 -17.22
CA LYS A 26 -7.20 -4.11 -16.05
C LYS A 26 -7.79 -4.94 -14.92
N PRO A 27 -7.04 -5.87 -14.29
CA PRO A 27 -7.56 -6.66 -13.18
C PRO A 27 -7.69 -5.81 -11.91
N VAL A 28 -8.86 -5.87 -11.27
CA VAL A 28 -9.23 -5.05 -10.10
C VAL A 28 -9.82 -5.94 -9.01
N VAL A 29 -9.43 -5.63 -7.77
CA VAL A 29 -10.08 -6.15 -6.55
C VAL A 29 -10.67 -4.98 -5.76
N VAL A 30 -11.86 -5.15 -5.20
CA VAL A 30 -12.48 -4.16 -4.31
C VAL A 30 -12.90 -4.83 -3.01
N VAL A 31 -12.56 -4.22 -1.88
CA VAL A 31 -12.96 -4.66 -0.54
C VAL A 31 -13.80 -3.56 0.10
N SER A 32 -15.02 -3.90 0.52
CA SER A 32 -15.90 -3.03 1.31
C SER A 32 -15.60 -3.20 2.80
N HIS A 33 -15.65 -2.08 3.52
CA HIS A 33 -15.40 -1.94 4.94
C HIS A 33 -16.58 -1.21 5.61
N GLY A 34 -17.82 -1.49 5.16
CA GLY A 34 -19.02 -0.73 5.51
C GLY A 34 -19.26 0.41 4.51
N SER A 35 -19.34 1.66 4.99
CA SER A 35 -19.58 2.84 4.15
C SER A 35 -18.38 3.21 3.25
N ARG A 36 -17.23 2.56 3.45
CA ARG A 36 -16.01 2.80 2.67
C ARG A 36 -15.60 1.55 1.91
N ARG A 37 -14.87 1.74 0.81
CA ARG A 37 -14.24 0.65 0.06
C ARG A 37 -12.83 1.01 -0.38
N THR A 38 -11.96 0.01 -0.41
CA THR A 38 -10.63 0.10 -1.00
C THR A 38 -10.59 -0.60 -2.36
N THR A 39 -9.91 0.00 -3.33
CA THR A 39 -9.73 -0.53 -4.69
C THR A 39 -8.27 -0.83 -4.95
N TYR A 40 -7.96 -1.95 -5.62
CA TYR A 40 -6.60 -2.41 -5.88
C TYR A 40 -6.44 -2.78 -7.36
N GLU A 41 -5.53 -2.12 -8.07
CA GLU A 41 -5.23 -2.40 -9.48
C GLU A 41 -3.74 -2.15 -9.80
N PRO A 42 -3.15 -2.82 -10.81
CA PRO A 42 -3.61 -4.04 -11.46
C PRO A 42 -3.29 -5.29 -10.59
N VAL A 43 -4.30 -5.97 -10.06
CA VAL A 43 -4.12 -7.09 -9.11
C VAL A 43 -4.82 -8.35 -9.59
N LEU A 44 -4.05 -9.42 -9.80
CA LEU A 44 -4.58 -10.75 -10.04
C LEU A 44 -5.02 -11.34 -8.69
N ALA A 45 -6.33 -11.56 -8.54
CA ALA A 45 -6.92 -11.97 -7.28
C ALA A 45 -6.62 -13.43 -6.94
N VAL A 46 -6.39 -13.71 -5.65
CA VAL A 46 -6.41 -15.07 -5.07
C VAL A 46 -7.65 -15.31 -4.19
N VAL A 47 -8.52 -14.30 -4.10
CA VAL A 47 -9.80 -14.31 -3.39
C VAL A 47 -10.95 -14.18 -4.38
N THR A 48 -12.16 -14.55 -3.95
CA THR A 48 -13.39 -14.44 -4.73
C THR A 48 -14.33 -13.39 -4.15
N LYS A 49 -15.25 -12.87 -4.98
CA LYS A 49 -16.34 -11.99 -4.52
C LYS A 49 -17.14 -12.68 -3.42
N GLY A 50 -17.53 -11.94 -2.40
CA GLY A 50 -18.25 -12.41 -1.21
C GLY A 50 -17.33 -12.89 -0.08
N ARG A 51 -16.03 -13.10 -0.33
CA ARG A 51 -15.09 -13.54 0.71
C ARG A 51 -14.83 -12.44 1.73
N MET A 52 -14.91 -12.79 3.02
CA MET A 52 -14.37 -11.97 4.10
C MET A 52 -12.84 -12.06 4.13
N VAL A 53 -12.20 -10.92 4.36
CA VAL A 53 -10.75 -10.80 4.47
C VAL A 53 -10.37 -10.01 5.71
N ASP A 54 -9.31 -10.44 6.38
CA ASP A 54 -8.71 -9.69 7.48
C ASP A 54 -7.78 -8.59 6.98
N ARG A 55 -7.52 -7.59 7.84
CA ARG A 55 -6.48 -6.60 7.58
C ARG A 55 -5.14 -7.31 7.43
N GLY A 56 -4.41 -7.00 6.35
CA GLY A 56 -3.13 -7.61 6.05
C GLY A 56 -3.22 -8.97 5.36
N GLN A 57 -4.42 -9.53 5.17
CA GLN A 57 -4.59 -10.77 4.42
C GLN A 57 -4.24 -10.56 2.94
N GLN A 58 -3.54 -11.52 2.33
CA GLN A 58 -3.27 -11.48 0.90
C GLN A 58 -4.56 -11.61 0.09
N ILE A 59 -4.76 -10.67 -0.83
CA ILE A 59 -5.91 -10.64 -1.76
C ILE A 59 -5.51 -10.92 -3.20
N GLY A 60 -4.22 -10.82 -3.52
CA GLY A 60 -3.73 -11.10 -4.86
C GLY A 60 -2.24 -10.83 -5.05
N THR A 61 -1.85 -10.76 -6.31
CA THR A 61 -0.49 -10.38 -6.73
C THR A 61 -0.55 -9.24 -7.73
N LEU A 62 0.37 -8.29 -7.57
CA LEU A 62 0.52 -7.16 -8.47
C LEU A 62 1.02 -7.65 -9.85
N THR A 63 0.39 -7.20 -10.93
CA THR A 63 0.80 -7.58 -12.30
C THR A 63 1.26 -6.38 -13.11
N THR A 64 1.99 -6.61 -14.18
CA THR A 64 2.26 -5.58 -15.20
C THR A 64 0.96 -5.24 -15.93
N PHE A 65 0.73 -3.95 -16.19
CA PHE A 65 -0.34 -3.47 -17.06
C PHE A 65 0.11 -2.21 -17.78
N GLN A 66 -0.36 -2.01 -19.01
CA GLN A 66 -0.04 -0.83 -19.81
C GLN A 66 -0.48 0.47 -19.13
N GLY A 67 0.36 1.51 -19.17
CA GLY A 67 0.06 2.82 -18.60
C GLY A 67 1.29 3.60 -18.17
N HIS A 68 1.07 4.68 -17.39
CA HIS A 68 2.09 5.66 -17.01
C HIS A 68 3.25 5.12 -16.18
N CYS A 69 3.12 3.91 -15.61
CA CYS A 69 4.17 3.31 -14.80
C CYS A 69 5.20 2.51 -15.60
N LEU A 70 4.94 2.17 -16.87
CA LEU A 70 5.91 1.40 -17.66
C LEU A 70 7.25 2.15 -17.78
N PRO A 71 8.40 1.43 -17.72
CA PRO A 71 8.54 -0.04 -17.63
C PRO A 71 8.45 -0.61 -16.20
N ARG A 72 8.15 0.21 -15.19
CA ARG A 72 7.94 -0.22 -13.80
C ARG A 72 6.53 -0.77 -13.59
N VAL A 73 6.28 -1.28 -12.38
CA VAL A 73 4.94 -1.67 -11.94
C VAL A 73 4.54 -0.84 -10.72
N CYS A 74 3.29 -0.40 -10.71
CA CYS A 74 2.74 0.34 -9.59
C CYS A 74 1.41 -0.28 -9.17
N LEU A 75 1.19 -0.37 -7.86
CA LEU A 75 -0.15 -0.53 -7.30
C LEU A 75 -0.84 0.84 -7.33
N HIS A 76 -1.99 0.92 -7.99
CA HIS A 76 -2.94 2.00 -7.78
C HIS A 76 -3.95 1.54 -6.74
N TRP A 77 -4.03 2.32 -5.67
CA TRP A 77 -4.83 2.00 -4.50
C TRP A 77 -5.71 3.20 -4.19
N GLY A 78 -7.02 2.96 -4.13
CA GLY A 78 -8.01 3.99 -3.85
C GLY A 78 -8.76 3.73 -2.55
N LEU A 79 -9.25 4.81 -1.93
CA LEU A 79 -10.20 4.78 -0.82
C LEU A 79 -11.41 5.62 -1.22
N ILE A 80 -12.60 5.03 -1.18
CA ILE A 80 -13.84 5.69 -1.57
C ILE A 80 -14.84 5.57 -0.41
N GLU A 81 -15.52 6.66 -0.10
CA GLU A 81 -16.64 6.73 0.85
C GLU A 81 -17.96 6.93 0.10
N GLY A 82 -18.98 6.17 0.53
CA GLY A 82 -20.26 6.13 -0.16
C GLY A 82 -20.11 5.68 -1.62
N GLU A 83 -20.81 6.36 -2.51
CA GLU A 83 -20.84 5.98 -3.92
C GLU A 83 -19.62 6.49 -4.71
N GLN A 84 -19.19 7.72 -4.45
CA GLN A 84 -18.25 8.43 -5.35
C GLN A 84 -17.18 9.28 -4.64
N THR A 85 -17.25 9.46 -3.31
CA THR A 85 -16.34 10.39 -2.62
C THR A 85 -14.96 9.76 -2.45
N TYR A 86 -13.98 10.19 -3.25
CA TYR A 86 -12.59 9.76 -3.09
C TYR A 86 -11.96 10.42 -1.87
N LEU A 87 -11.42 9.60 -0.98
CA LEU A 87 -10.63 10.02 0.16
C LEU A 87 -9.14 9.78 -0.13
N ASP A 88 -8.29 10.52 0.58
CA ASP A 88 -6.85 10.26 0.57
C ASP A 88 -6.55 8.89 1.24
N PRO A 89 -6.06 7.88 0.50
CA PRO A 89 -5.80 6.54 1.05
C PRO A 89 -4.70 6.54 2.11
N MET A 90 -3.81 7.55 2.11
CA MET A 90 -2.72 7.65 3.08
C MET A 90 -3.22 7.84 4.50
N THR A 91 -4.46 8.34 4.67
CA THR A 91 -5.13 8.45 5.97
C THR A 91 -5.26 7.11 6.69
N LEU A 92 -5.23 5.98 5.97
CA LEU A 92 -5.28 4.62 6.55
C LEU A 92 -3.93 4.14 7.10
N LEU A 93 -2.83 4.78 6.70
CA LEU A 93 -1.47 4.35 7.05
C LEU A 93 -0.92 5.05 8.30
N GLY A 94 -1.69 5.97 8.90
CA GLY A 94 -1.28 6.70 10.10
C GLY A 94 -0.15 7.72 9.89
N CYS A 95 0.39 7.82 8.67
CA CYS A 95 1.30 8.89 8.29
C CYS A 95 0.47 10.14 7.94
N GLY A 96 0.60 11.20 8.74
CA GLY A 96 -0.08 12.47 8.48
C GLY A 96 0.18 12.99 7.05
N ARG A 97 -0.76 13.80 6.54
CA ARG A 97 -0.69 14.42 5.21
C ARG A 97 0.64 15.14 5.03
N ARG A 98 1.50 14.66 4.11
CA ARG A 98 2.54 15.52 3.53
C ARG A 98 1.86 16.42 2.49
N PRO A 99 2.08 17.75 2.52
CA PRO A 99 1.48 18.63 1.53
C PRO A 99 1.86 18.18 0.12
N VAL A 100 0.86 17.90 -0.72
CA VAL A 100 1.10 17.72 -2.14
C VAL A 100 1.57 19.06 -2.69
N ARG A 101 2.81 19.12 -3.19
CA ARG A 101 3.33 20.29 -3.89
C ARG A 101 3.37 19.97 -5.37
N LEU A 102 2.73 20.81 -6.17
CA LEU A 102 2.93 20.80 -7.61
C LEU A 102 4.32 21.37 -7.89
N LEU A 103 5.04 20.73 -8.82
CA LEU A 103 6.23 21.36 -9.38
C LEU A 103 5.78 22.56 -10.24
N PRO A 104 6.47 23.71 -10.19
CA PRO A 104 6.18 24.82 -11.07
C PRO A 104 6.35 24.39 -12.53
N VAL A 105 5.40 24.78 -13.39
CA VAL A 105 5.36 24.41 -14.82
C VAL A 105 6.49 25.02 -15.66
N ASN A 106 7.28 25.96 -15.13
CA ASN A 106 8.30 26.71 -15.86
C ASN A 106 9.74 26.47 -15.39
N GLY A 107 10.11 25.25 -15.01
CA GLY A 107 11.47 24.70 -15.19
C GLY A 107 12.70 25.43 -14.61
N LEU A 108 12.55 26.48 -13.80
CA LEU A 108 13.67 27.16 -13.14
C LEU A 108 13.70 26.77 -11.67
N TYR A 109 14.38 25.67 -11.35
CA TYR A 109 14.76 25.36 -9.97
C TYR A 109 16.27 25.19 -9.89
N SER A 110 16.96 26.20 -9.38
CA SER A 110 18.28 26.03 -8.74
C SER A 110 18.02 25.64 -7.28
N PRO A 111 18.39 24.42 -6.83
CA PRO A 111 18.18 24.05 -5.45
C PRO A 111 19.30 24.65 -4.59
N ALA A 112 19.11 25.90 -4.13
CA ALA A 112 19.86 26.42 -3.00
C ALA A 112 18.97 26.30 -1.75
N GLY A 113 19.16 25.22 -1.00
CA GLY A 113 18.48 25.01 0.28
C GLY A 113 18.51 23.55 0.68
N SER A 114 19.44 23.20 1.55
CA SER A 114 19.55 21.90 2.23
C SER A 114 18.23 21.56 2.93
N ALA A 115 17.39 20.78 2.26
CA ALA A 115 16.22 20.16 2.87
C ALA A 115 16.70 19.06 3.84
N HIS A 116 16.76 19.41 5.11
CA HIS A 116 16.76 18.45 6.21
C HIS A 116 15.50 17.56 6.09
N TRP A 117 15.70 16.28 5.78
CA TRP A 117 14.62 15.30 5.82
C TRP A 117 14.35 14.94 7.29
N PRO A 118 13.15 15.18 7.85
CA PRO A 118 12.81 14.60 9.13
C PRO A 118 12.71 13.07 8.97
N THR A 119 13.31 12.38 9.94
CA THR A 119 13.36 10.92 10.09
C THR A 119 11.99 10.27 9.87
N ALA A 120 12.04 9.08 9.26
CA ALA A 120 10.95 8.31 8.68
C ALA A 120 9.63 8.24 9.46
N CYS A 121 8.54 8.03 8.72
CA CYS A 121 7.27 7.58 9.29
C CYS A 121 7.44 6.15 9.83
N GLY A 122 7.43 5.99 11.16
CA GLY A 122 7.28 4.70 11.82
C GLY A 122 8.55 4.04 12.38
N GLU A 123 9.35 4.75 13.17
CA GLU A 123 10.15 4.08 14.20
C GLU A 123 9.17 3.64 15.29
N ARG A 124 8.72 2.39 15.26
CA ARG A 124 8.06 1.81 16.45
C ARG A 124 9.10 1.85 17.57
N ARG A 125 8.89 2.74 18.55
CA ARG A 125 9.55 2.64 19.86
C ARG A 125 9.36 1.21 20.34
N ARG A 126 10.47 0.49 20.39
CA ARG A 126 10.61 -0.76 21.12
C ARG A 126 10.31 -0.46 22.59
N PRO A 127 9.31 -1.08 23.24
CA PRO A 127 9.20 -0.98 24.69
C PRO A 127 10.47 -1.60 25.30
N VAL A 128 11.11 -0.84 26.19
CA VAL A 128 12.24 -1.27 26.98
C VAL A 128 11.82 -2.53 27.75
N GLY A 129 12.44 -3.70 27.49
CA GLY A 129 12.18 -4.89 28.30
C GLY A 129 12.32 -6.27 27.66
N TRP A 130 13.22 -6.51 26.70
CA TRP A 130 13.58 -7.90 26.33
C TRP A 130 15.10 -8.06 26.34
N MET A 131 15.61 -8.68 27.40
CA MET A 131 16.92 -9.32 27.40
C MET A 131 16.80 -10.59 26.56
N VAL A 132 17.50 -10.63 25.43
CA VAL A 132 17.82 -11.88 24.74
C VAL A 132 19.11 -12.39 25.37
N ALA A 133 19.08 -13.59 25.93
CA ALA A 133 20.29 -14.28 26.37
C ALA A 133 21.07 -14.78 25.16
N ASP A 134 22.39 -14.58 25.18
CA ASP A 134 23.33 -15.06 24.15
C ASP A 134 23.47 -16.60 24.18
N PRO A 135 23.86 -17.22 23.04
CA PRO A 135 24.00 -18.67 22.94
C PRO A 135 25.31 -19.15 23.56
N VAL A 136 25.23 -20.07 24.53
CA VAL A 136 26.39 -20.89 24.92
C VAL A 136 26.53 -22.04 23.92
N ASN A 137 27.56 -21.98 23.09
CA ASN A 137 27.97 -23.08 22.24
C ASN A 137 29.01 -23.91 23.01
N SER A 138 28.58 -25.00 23.65
CA SER A 138 29.47 -25.99 24.25
C SER A 138 29.73 -27.12 23.26
N SER A 139 30.92 -27.09 22.67
CA SER A 139 31.58 -28.26 22.10
C SER A 139 31.91 -29.27 23.20
N GLY A 140 31.45 -30.51 23.07
CA GLY A 140 31.77 -31.61 23.96
C GLY A 140 31.97 -32.92 23.21
N SER A 141 33.23 -33.34 23.10
CA SER A 141 33.70 -34.73 23.20
C SER A 141 35.10 -34.69 23.79
#